data_AF-A0A661CAT3-F1
#
_entry.id   AF-A0A661CAT3-F1
#
_cell.length_a   1.000
_cell.length_b   1.000
_cell.length_c   1.000
_cell.angle_alpha   90.00
_cell.angle_beta   90.00
_cell.angle_gamma   90.00
#
_symmetry.space_group_name_H-M   'P 1'
#
loop_
_entity.id
_entity.type
_entity.pdbx_description
1 polymer ?
#
loop_
_entity_poly.entity_id
_entity_poly.type
_entity_poly.pdbx_seq_one_letter_code
_entity_poly.pdbx_strand_id
1 'polypeptide(L)'
;MSTTTILRKGLSTLLNSAIVEILAGVTNTEKPVELLKENLTFTANEMAQAFQTSYSYACCAVSTGLESPENQQGFWQSLFQANVNRELAARIEQDYVQAFAQQHGLSAAELTAFQKTAARQCQTLAKLTIFQADNVPFSEAELAHFVTTTGASSLTKLVLELVQTQQTLDERVVAFLQFEELLGNALLFFLHEQLRKDKRFNDTLAALQREGLMVDIREIKTIVQATEAKLNQAVSAKQFGEVAQLGQQLERLQQIESVAQTHYAEFLDFSQRFADWTQLVNVQLEQVLAALPKLQEQLGDIKGDTQQILAIVQQLMAGTHLSAQIKPRDELTQHSTANLALIKQAQQLLKRIPSSAPGYSQMALELGSIVASQGNVAQAEALLIKAYQQARNDEQRALAAFNLFQVFIRQQVYDKAFSFLQEAIELNSPRYALHNDHTYRLQKILGAGGMGCAFLAQHRLKKELVVIKSFWETLHGSAEALFHEAFLMAEIAGDYVPQPLDCGFVDLTKQQRGYFISEYIEDAIDGETWLAKYGKLDVQTGIV
;
A
#
# COMPACT_ATOMS: atom_id res chain seq x y z
N MET A 1 3.70 14.82 -37.22
CA MET A 1 2.39 14.89 -36.54
C MET A 1 2.17 16.32 -36.08
N SER A 2 0.97 16.89 -36.27
CA SER A 2 0.68 18.26 -35.81
C SER A 2 -0.23 18.25 -34.57
N THR A 3 -0.03 19.24 -33.69
CA THR A 3 -0.92 19.59 -32.58
C THR A 3 -2.39 19.56 -33.00
N THR A 4 -2.70 20.08 -34.19
CA THR A 4 -4.05 20.13 -34.78
C THR A 4 -4.74 18.76 -34.84
N THR A 5 -4.01 17.69 -35.19
CA THR A 5 -4.59 16.33 -35.24
C THR A 5 -5.00 15.84 -33.86
N ILE A 6 -4.19 16.13 -32.84
CA ILE A 6 -4.47 15.74 -31.45
C ILE A 6 -5.65 16.55 -30.89
N LEU A 7 -5.66 17.87 -31.10
CA LEU A 7 -6.76 18.76 -30.71
C LEU A 7 -8.07 18.29 -31.33
N ARG A 8 -8.06 17.99 -32.63
CA ARG A 8 -9.22 17.45 -33.34
C ARG A 8 -9.71 16.16 -32.71
N LYS A 9 -8.82 15.19 -32.47
CA LYS A 9 -9.21 13.90 -31.89
C LYS A 9 -9.80 14.09 -30.50
N GLY A 10 -9.15 14.87 -29.64
CA GLY A 10 -9.61 15.07 -28.27
C GLY A 10 -10.95 15.80 -28.19
N LEU A 11 -11.13 16.89 -28.95
CA LEU A 11 -12.40 17.61 -29.02
C LEU A 11 -13.52 16.77 -29.64
N SER A 12 -13.21 15.99 -30.67
CA SER A 12 -14.19 15.07 -31.28
C SER A 12 -14.70 14.06 -30.25
N THR A 13 -13.81 13.51 -29.41
CA THR A 13 -14.22 12.66 -28.31
C THR A 13 -15.07 13.42 -27.28
N LEU A 14 -14.64 14.59 -26.80
CA LEU A 14 -15.42 15.30 -25.77
C LEU A 14 -16.79 15.81 -26.24
N LEU A 15 -16.93 16.09 -27.54
CA LEU A 15 -18.20 16.53 -28.15
C LEU A 15 -19.08 15.37 -28.61
N ASN A 16 -18.67 14.12 -28.39
CA ASN A 16 -19.35 12.93 -28.91
C ASN A 16 -19.56 13.00 -30.44
N SER A 17 -18.53 13.38 -31.21
CA SER A 17 -18.62 13.72 -32.64
C SER A 17 -19.38 12.71 -33.49
N ALA A 18 -19.14 11.41 -33.28
CA ALA A 18 -19.80 10.35 -34.03
C ALA A 18 -21.31 10.27 -33.73
N ILE A 19 -21.74 10.63 -32.52
CA ILE A 19 -23.16 10.77 -32.18
C ILE A 19 -23.73 12.02 -32.86
N VAL A 20 -23.01 13.14 -32.81
CA VAL A 20 -23.38 14.38 -33.49
C VAL A 20 -23.53 14.16 -35.00
N GLU A 21 -22.62 13.43 -35.63
CA GLU A 21 -22.62 13.13 -37.08
C GLU A 21 -23.84 12.29 -37.46
N ILE A 22 -24.12 11.22 -36.71
CA ILE A 22 -25.30 10.38 -36.96
C ILE A 22 -26.59 11.20 -36.81
N LEU A 23 -26.69 12.06 -35.80
CA LEU A 23 -27.86 12.90 -35.56
C LEU A 23 -28.00 14.02 -36.60
N ALA A 24 -26.89 14.63 -37.03
CA ALA A 24 -26.86 15.67 -38.06
C ALA A 24 -27.28 15.15 -39.45
N GLY A 25 -26.89 13.91 -39.78
CA GLY A 25 -27.34 13.22 -41.00
C GLY A 25 -28.86 13.00 -41.06
N VAL A 26 -29.56 13.10 -39.93
CA VAL A 26 -31.02 12.98 -39.82
C VAL A 26 -31.72 14.34 -39.90
N THR A 27 -31.11 15.41 -39.39
CA THR A 27 -31.71 16.76 -39.40
C THR A 27 -31.41 17.56 -40.66
N ASN A 28 -30.53 17.07 -41.55
CA ASN A 28 -30.19 17.65 -42.86
C ASN A 28 -29.68 19.10 -42.77
N THR A 29 -28.85 19.38 -41.76
CA THR A 29 -28.45 20.75 -41.42
C THR A 29 -26.94 20.88 -41.31
N GLU A 30 -26.38 21.91 -41.94
CA GLU A 30 -25.06 22.50 -41.66
C GLU A 30 -24.94 23.04 -40.20
N LYS A 31 -26.02 22.90 -39.40
CA LYS A 31 -26.15 23.32 -37.99
C LYS A 31 -24.99 22.96 -37.08
N PRO A 32 -24.42 21.73 -37.08
CA PRO A 32 -23.39 21.41 -36.10
C PRO A 32 -22.20 22.35 -36.20
N VAL A 33 -21.78 22.70 -37.42
CA VAL A 33 -20.65 23.61 -37.66
C VAL A 33 -21.04 25.05 -37.31
N GLU A 34 -22.26 25.48 -37.66
CA GLU A 34 -22.78 26.81 -37.27
C GLU A 34 -22.88 26.97 -35.75
N LEU A 35 -23.42 25.98 -35.05
CA LEU A 35 -23.55 25.97 -33.59
C LEU A 35 -22.18 25.98 -32.92
N LEU A 36 -21.20 25.22 -33.43
CA LEU A 36 -19.82 25.30 -32.95
C LEU A 36 -19.23 26.68 -33.22
N LYS A 37 -19.45 27.28 -34.40
CA LYS A 37 -18.96 28.62 -34.73
C LYS A 37 -19.54 29.69 -33.81
N GLU A 38 -20.79 29.56 -33.41
CA GLU A 38 -21.48 30.50 -32.51
C GLU A 38 -21.11 30.31 -31.03
N ASN A 39 -20.90 29.06 -30.58
CA ASN A 39 -20.80 28.75 -29.16
C ASN A 39 -19.38 28.33 -28.72
N LEU A 40 -18.61 27.63 -29.57
CA LEU A 40 -17.23 27.20 -29.29
C LEU A 40 -16.23 28.32 -29.59
N THR A 41 -16.33 29.40 -28.81
CA THR A 41 -15.59 30.66 -29.01
C THR A 41 -14.12 30.63 -28.54
N PHE A 42 -13.56 29.44 -28.33
CA PHE A 42 -12.14 29.28 -27.96
C PHE A 42 -11.23 29.54 -29.16
N THR A 43 -10.07 30.16 -28.92
CA THR A 43 -9.00 30.19 -29.93
C THR A 43 -8.24 28.86 -29.95
N ALA A 44 -7.56 28.58 -31.06
CA ALA A 44 -6.69 27.41 -31.16
C ALA A 44 -5.59 27.41 -30.08
N ASN A 45 -5.04 28.59 -29.75
CA ASN A 45 -4.09 28.76 -28.65
C ASN A 45 -4.70 28.47 -27.28
N GLU A 46 -5.90 28.99 -26.95
CA GLU A 46 -6.57 28.68 -25.68
C GLU A 46 -6.79 27.16 -25.53
N MET A 47 -7.19 26.50 -26.61
CA MET A 47 -7.37 25.05 -26.61
C MET A 47 -6.04 24.31 -26.47
N ALA A 48 -5.00 24.72 -27.19
CA ALA A 48 -3.66 24.13 -27.06
C ALA A 48 -3.12 24.27 -25.62
N GLN A 49 -3.39 25.41 -24.96
CA GLN A 49 -3.06 25.61 -23.54
C GLN A 49 -3.85 24.66 -22.64
N ALA A 50 -5.16 24.50 -22.85
CA ALA A 50 -5.97 23.54 -22.10
C ALA A 50 -5.45 22.09 -22.27
N PHE A 51 -5.10 21.69 -23.50
CA PHE A 51 -4.45 20.40 -23.77
C PHE A 51 -3.10 20.28 -23.06
N GLN A 52 -2.26 21.32 -23.10
CA GLN A 52 -0.97 21.34 -22.42
C GLN A 52 -1.11 21.18 -20.91
N THR A 53 -2.00 21.94 -20.28
CA THR A 53 -2.28 21.85 -18.84
C THR A 53 -2.81 20.46 -18.47
N SER A 54 -3.72 19.93 -19.28
CA SER A 54 -4.30 18.59 -19.07
C SER A 54 -3.27 17.47 -19.20
N TYR A 55 -2.39 17.57 -20.20
CA TYR A 55 -1.27 16.66 -20.39
C TYR A 55 -0.30 16.71 -19.21
N SER A 56 0.03 17.91 -18.72
CA SER A 56 0.87 18.04 -17.53
C SER A 56 0.24 17.40 -16.30
N TYR A 57 -1.07 17.59 -16.05
CA TYR A 57 -1.78 16.89 -14.98
C TYR A 57 -1.80 15.37 -15.17
N ALA A 58 -2.05 14.89 -16.39
CA ALA A 58 -2.04 13.46 -16.72
C ALA A 58 -0.70 12.81 -16.37
N CYS A 59 0.41 13.40 -16.83
CA CYS A 59 1.75 12.91 -16.52
C CYS A 59 2.08 12.99 -15.02
N CYS A 60 1.62 14.02 -14.31
CA CYS A 60 1.80 14.13 -12.85
C CYS A 60 1.03 13.03 -12.10
N ALA A 61 -0.24 12.81 -12.46
CA ALA A 61 -1.09 11.82 -11.84
C ALA A 61 -0.56 10.40 -12.07
N VAL A 62 -0.18 10.08 -13.31
CA VAL A 62 0.45 8.79 -13.66
C VAL A 62 1.78 8.61 -12.94
N SER A 63 2.65 9.63 -12.93
CA SER A 63 3.93 9.56 -12.22
C SER A 63 3.73 9.28 -10.74
N THR A 64 2.79 9.97 -10.10
CA THR A 64 2.45 9.76 -8.68
C THR A 64 1.93 8.34 -8.46
N GLY A 65 1.03 7.86 -9.32
CA GLY A 65 0.49 6.50 -9.26
C GLY A 65 1.54 5.38 -9.38
N LEU A 66 2.72 5.67 -9.93
CA LEU A 66 3.86 4.74 -10.05
C LEU A 66 4.79 4.74 -8.84
N GLU A 67 4.62 5.67 -7.90
CA GLU A 67 5.44 5.79 -6.69
C GLU A 67 4.94 4.85 -5.57
N SER A 68 5.75 4.69 -4.51
CA SER A 68 5.31 3.92 -3.34
C SER A 68 4.11 4.59 -2.63
N PRO A 69 3.27 3.82 -1.90
CA PRO A 69 2.12 4.38 -1.17
C PRO A 69 2.48 5.53 -0.22
N GLU A 70 3.67 5.50 0.37
CA GLU A 70 4.18 6.54 1.26
C GLU A 70 4.51 7.83 0.51
N ASN A 71 5.19 7.71 -0.63
CA ASN A 71 5.56 8.84 -1.49
C ASN A 71 4.31 9.49 -2.08
N GLN A 72 3.36 8.67 -2.52
CA GLN A 72 2.04 9.12 -2.95
C GLN A 72 1.37 9.93 -1.84
N GLN A 73 1.30 9.39 -0.63
CA GLN A 73 0.69 10.08 0.50
C GLN A 73 1.38 11.42 0.81
N GLY A 74 2.71 11.47 0.79
CA GLY A 74 3.47 12.71 1.00
C GLY A 74 3.18 13.78 -0.06
N PHE A 75 3.11 13.38 -1.33
CA PHE A 75 2.73 14.28 -2.43
C PHE A 75 1.31 14.81 -2.25
N TRP A 76 0.32 13.95 -2.00
CA TRP A 76 -1.06 14.38 -1.83
C TRP A 76 -1.25 15.26 -0.59
N GLN A 77 -0.58 14.95 0.53
CA GLN A 77 -0.59 15.81 1.72
C GLN A 77 0.05 17.18 1.46
N SER A 78 1.04 17.26 0.58
CA SER A 78 1.67 18.55 0.23
C SER A 78 0.75 19.44 -0.61
N LEU A 79 -0.17 18.86 -1.37
CA LEU A 79 -1.10 19.57 -2.24
C LEU A 79 -2.46 19.83 -1.58
N PHE A 80 -2.87 18.97 -0.65
CA PHE A 80 -4.17 19.01 0.00
C PHE A 80 -3.99 18.95 1.52
N GLN A 81 -4.51 19.95 2.24
CA GLN A 81 -4.30 20.13 3.69
C GLN A 81 -4.93 19.04 4.59
N ALA A 82 -5.61 18.02 4.04
CA ALA A 82 -6.17 16.90 4.80
C ALA A 82 -6.39 15.64 3.93
N ASN A 83 -6.25 14.46 4.55
CA ASN A 83 -6.63 13.10 4.15
C ASN A 83 -7.20 12.91 2.73
N VAL A 84 -6.40 13.12 1.69
CA VAL A 84 -6.74 12.62 0.37
C VAL A 84 -6.63 11.09 0.41
N ASN A 85 -7.74 10.44 0.09
CA ASN A 85 -7.97 9.01 0.23
C ASN A 85 -6.82 8.18 -0.34
N ARG A 86 -6.41 7.15 0.43
CA ARG A 86 -5.50 6.07 -0.01
C ARG A 86 -5.90 5.45 -1.37
N GLU A 87 -7.15 5.61 -1.78
CA GLU A 87 -7.73 5.07 -3.03
C GLU A 87 -7.15 5.72 -4.31
N LEU A 88 -6.78 7.00 -4.28
CA LEU A 88 -6.26 7.72 -5.45
C LEU A 88 -4.93 7.12 -5.97
N ALA A 89 -4.21 6.52 -5.04
CA ALA A 89 -2.86 5.99 -5.15
C ALA A 89 -2.83 4.50 -5.54
N ALA A 90 -3.82 3.74 -5.06
CA ALA A 90 -3.90 2.29 -5.28
C ALA A 90 -4.34 1.90 -6.69
N ARG A 91 -5.11 2.75 -7.39
CA ARG A 91 -5.74 2.37 -8.67
C ARG A 91 -4.77 2.22 -9.83
N ILE A 92 -3.75 3.10 -9.97
CA ILE A 92 -2.72 2.92 -11.01
C ILE A 92 -1.94 1.63 -10.77
N GLU A 93 -1.57 1.36 -9.51
CA GLU A 93 -0.88 0.13 -9.15
C GLU A 93 -1.73 -1.12 -9.47
N GLN A 94 -2.99 -1.13 -9.01
CA GLN A 94 -3.90 -2.25 -9.14
C GLN A 94 -4.34 -2.51 -10.58
N ASP A 95 -4.78 -1.46 -11.29
CA ASP A 95 -5.47 -1.60 -12.58
C ASP A 95 -4.49 -1.59 -13.76
N TYR A 96 -3.33 -0.93 -13.63
CA TYR A 96 -2.38 -0.78 -14.73
C TYR A 96 -1.05 -1.49 -14.45
N VAL A 97 -0.37 -1.19 -13.34
CA VAL A 97 1.00 -1.66 -13.11
C VAL A 97 1.08 -3.17 -12.94
N GLN A 98 0.21 -3.76 -12.10
CA GLN A 98 0.20 -5.19 -11.87
C GLN A 98 -0.21 -5.97 -13.13
N ALA A 99 -1.22 -5.50 -13.86
CA ALA A 99 -1.65 -6.11 -15.12
C ALA A 99 -0.55 -6.05 -16.20
N PHE A 100 0.09 -4.89 -16.36
CA PHE A 100 1.21 -4.70 -17.28
C PHE A 100 2.40 -5.60 -16.90
N ALA A 101 2.76 -5.67 -15.62
CA ALA A 101 3.85 -6.52 -15.14
C ALA A 101 3.60 -8.00 -15.42
N GLN A 102 2.37 -8.47 -15.22
CA GLN A 102 1.97 -9.84 -15.54
C GLN A 102 2.05 -10.12 -17.05
N GLN A 103 1.52 -9.22 -17.88
CA GLN A 103 1.55 -9.38 -19.33
C GLN A 103 2.98 -9.39 -19.91
N HIS A 104 3.90 -8.65 -19.29
CA HIS A 104 5.29 -8.57 -19.71
C HIS A 104 6.27 -9.45 -18.92
N GLY A 105 5.77 -10.28 -18.00
CA GLY A 105 6.58 -11.25 -17.26
C GLY A 105 7.67 -10.63 -16.38
N LEU A 106 7.43 -9.45 -15.79
CA LEU A 106 8.42 -8.75 -14.98
C LEU A 106 8.59 -9.40 -13.60
N SER A 107 9.83 -9.66 -13.19
CA SER A 107 10.13 -10.02 -11.80
C SER A 107 9.90 -8.84 -10.84
N ALA A 108 9.80 -9.10 -9.53
CA ALA A 108 9.60 -8.05 -8.53
C ALA A 108 10.71 -6.97 -8.54
N ALA A 109 11.96 -7.37 -8.80
CA ALA A 109 13.09 -6.44 -8.90
C ALA A 109 13.01 -5.58 -10.18
N GLU A 110 12.64 -6.19 -11.31
CA GLU A 110 12.46 -5.49 -12.58
C GLU A 110 11.25 -4.54 -12.55
N LEU A 111 10.16 -4.94 -11.90
CA LEU A 111 8.98 -4.10 -11.70
C LEU A 111 9.35 -2.84 -10.92
N THR A 112 10.08 -3.00 -9.82
CA THR A 112 10.55 -1.87 -9.01
C THR A 112 11.48 -0.94 -9.80
N ALA A 113 12.35 -1.48 -10.65
CA ALA A 113 13.23 -0.69 -11.50
C ALA A 113 12.44 0.04 -12.59
N PHE A 114 11.48 -0.64 -13.21
CA PHE A 114 10.57 -0.09 -14.22
C PHE A 114 9.74 1.06 -13.65
N GLN A 115 9.05 0.86 -12.52
CA GLN A 115 8.23 1.90 -11.86
C GLN A 115 9.03 3.18 -11.62
N LYS A 116 10.29 3.06 -11.16
CA LYS A 116 11.19 4.21 -10.96
C LYS A 116 11.53 4.93 -12.25
N THR A 117 11.87 4.18 -13.30
CA THR A 117 12.17 4.76 -14.62
C THR A 117 10.93 5.45 -15.21
N ALA A 118 9.78 4.79 -15.14
CA ALA A 118 8.50 5.29 -15.63
C ALA A 118 8.06 6.55 -14.87
N ALA A 119 8.12 6.55 -13.53
CA ALA A 119 7.75 7.71 -12.72
C ALA A 119 8.64 8.92 -13.04
N ARG A 120 9.95 8.70 -13.16
CA ARG A 120 10.92 9.74 -13.53
C ARG A 120 10.69 10.29 -14.94
N GLN A 121 10.46 9.42 -15.92
CA GLN A 121 10.18 9.88 -17.28
C GLN A 121 8.85 10.64 -17.34
N CYS A 122 7.79 10.18 -16.66
CA CYS A 122 6.52 10.90 -16.56
C CYS A 122 6.66 12.27 -15.89
N GLN A 123 7.51 12.41 -14.85
CA GLN A 123 7.85 13.71 -14.26
C GLN A 123 8.51 14.68 -15.24
N THR A 124 9.42 14.17 -16.08
CA THR A 124 10.05 14.96 -17.15
C THR A 124 9.00 15.38 -18.18
N LEU A 125 8.15 14.43 -18.60
CA LEU A 125 7.07 14.66 -19.54
C LEU A 125 6.07 15.71 -19.07
N ALA A 126 5.73 15.72 -17.77
CA ALA A 126 4.81 16.70 -17.20
C ALA A 126 5.28 18.17 -17.37
N LYS A 127 6.59 18.39 -17.52
CA LYS A 127 7.21 19.71 -17.69
C LYS A 127 7.45 20.07 -19.17
N LEU A 128 7.23 19.13 -20.08
CA LEU A 128 7.48 19.33 -21.50
C LEU A 128 6.31 20.06 -22.15
N THR A 129 6.61 21.15 -22.85
CA THR A 129 5.63 21.88 -23.66
C THR A 129 5.57 21.27 -25.06
N ILE A 130 4.50 20.54 -25.36
CA ILE A 130 4.30 19.86 -26.64
C ILE A 130 3.13 20.43 -27.45
N PHE A 131 2.14 21.07 -26.82
CA PHE A 131 1.00 21.65 -27.50
C PHE A 131 1.17 23.16 -27.68
N GLN A 132 1.18 23.60 -28.92
CA GLN A 132 1.25 25.01 -29.33
C GLN A 132 0.38 25.23 -30.56
N ALA A 133 -0.31 26.37 -30.59
CA ALA A 133 -1.13 26.80 -31.71
C ALA A 133 -1.20 28.33 -31.75
N ASP A 134 -1.56 28.88 -32.92
CA ASP A 134 -1.71 30.32 -33.09
C ASP A 134 -2.95 30.84 -32.34
N ASN A 135 -2.90 32.10 -31.90
CA ASN A 135 -4.01 32.75 -31.23
C ASN A 135 -5.07 33.25 -32.23
N VAL A 136 -5.67 32.30 -32.94
CA VAL A 136 -6.71 32.53 -33.96
C VAL A 136 -7.93 31.66 -33.66
N PRO A 137 -9.15 32.10 -34.04
CA PRO A 137 -10.33 31.24 -34.01
C PRO A 137 -10.13 30.02 -34.91
N PHE A 138 -10.81 28.91 -34.57
CA PHE A 138 -10.85 27.75 -35.46
C PHE A 138 -11.51 28.11 -36.80
N SER A 139 -10.93 27.61 -37.89
CA SER A 139 -11.53 27.70 -39.22
C SER A 139 -12.78 26.80 -39.31
N GLU A 140 -13.69 27.10 -40.24
CA GLU A 140 -14.87 26.26 -40.49
C GLU A 140 -14.48 24.81 -40.83
N ALA A 141 -13.37 24.64 -41.57
CA ALA A 141 -12.84 23.32 -41.86
C ALA A 141 -12.45 22.57 -40.58
N GLU A 142 -11.82 23.23 -39.60
CA GLU A 142 -11.46 22.61 -38.32
C GLU A 142 -12.69 22.28 -37.47
N LEU A 143 -13.65 23.20 -37.38
CA LEU A 143 -14.91 22.97 -36.68
C LEU A 143 -15.70 21.80 -37.27
N ALA A 144 -15.76 21.70 -38.61
CA ALA A 144 -16.37 20.57 -39.29
C ALA A 144 -15.73 19.23 -38.91
N HIS A 145 -14.41 19.19 -38.76
CA HIS A 145 -13.73 17.97 -38.35
C HIS A 145 -14.01 17.57 -36.89
N PHE A 146 -14.35 18.51 -36.00
CA PHE A 146 -14.72 18.19 -34.61
C PHE A 146 -16.04 17.43 -34.50
N VAL A 147 -16.85 17.42 -35.55
CA VAL A 147 -18.18 16.78 -35.58
C VAL A 147 -18.34 15.73 -36.69
N THR A 148 -17.28 15.43 -37.46
CA THR A 148 -17.32 14.45 -38.58
C THR A 148 -16.22 13.40 -38.54
N THR A 149 -15.27 13.47 -37.59
CA THR A 149 -14.13 12.53 -37.60
C THR A 149 -14.48 11.22 -36.87
N THR A 150 -14.47 10.10 -37.60
CA THR A 150 -14.55 8.75 -37.05
C THR A 150 -13.18 8.19 -36.63
N GLY A 151 -12.91 8.25 -35.33
CA GLY A 151 -12.55 7.06 -34.54
C GLY A 151 -11.18 6.36 -34.65
N ALA A 152 -10.47 6.32 -35.79
CA ALA A 152 -9.50 5.23 -35.98
C ALA A 152 -8.16 5.30 -35.19
N SER A 153 -7.67 6.48 -34.82
CA SER A 153 -6.35 6.62 -34.16
C SER A 153 -6.43 6.75 -32.63
N SER A 154 -5.59 5.98 -31.94
CA SER A 154 -5.33 6.05 -30.49
C SER A 154 -4.78 7.44 -30.12
N LEU A 155 -5.42 8.11 -29.15
CA LEU A 155 -4.96 9.41 -28.68
C LEU A 155 -3.59 9.29 -28.03
N THR A 156 -3.36 8.21 -27.29
CA THR A 156 -2.08 7.93 -26.66
C THR A 156 -0.95 7.86 -27.68
N LYS A 157 -1.15 7.12 -28.79
CA LYS A 157 -0.15 7.00 -29.86
C LYS A 157 0.17 8.36 -30.47
N LEU A 158 -0.84 9.18 -30.77
CA LEU A 158 -0.64 10.51 -31.34
C LEU A 158 0.18 11.42 -30.41
N VAL A 159 -0.10 11.39 -29.10
CA VAL A 159 0.63 12.17 -28.10
C VAL A 159 2.06 11.67 -27.96
N LEU A 160 2.27 10.35 -27.87
CA LEU A 160 3.62 9.77 -27.73
C LEU A 160 4.49 10.02 -28.96
N GLU A 161 3.93 9.94 -30.17
CA GLU A 161 4.64 10.31 -31.40
C GLU A 161 5.13 11.76 -31.36
N LEU A 162 4.29 12.68 -30.84
CA LEU A 162 4.68 14.09 -30.68
C LEU A 162 5.76 14.25 -29.59
N VAL A 163 5.60 13.61 -28.45
CA VAL A 163 6.58 13.62 -27.35
C VAL A 163 7.95 13.11 -27.79
N GLN A 164 7.98 12.02 -28.55
CA GLN A 164 9.22 11.39 -29.03
C GLN A 164 9.99 12.25 -30.05
N THR A 165 9.39 13.31 -30.60
CA THR A 165 10.13 14.31 -31.39
C THR A 165 11.06 15.18 -30.53
N GLN A 166 10.82 15.29 -29.23
CA GLN A 166 11.56 16.16 -28.31
C GLN A 166 12.27 15.39 -27.19
N GLN A 167 11.74 14.23 -26.79
CA GLN A 167 12.23 13.48 -25.64
C GLN A 167 12.30 11.98 -25.95
N THR A 168 13.48 11.38 -25.78
CA THR A 168 13.62 9.92 -25.83
C THR A 168 13.01 9.28 -24.58
N LEU A 169 12.19 8.25 -24.80
CA LEU A 169 11.54 7.47 -23.76
C LEU A 169 12.01 6.02 -23.81
N ASP A 170 11.97 5.36 -22.65
CA ASP A 170 12.22 3.92 -22.57
C ASP A 170 11.06 3.17 -23.25
N GLU A 171 11.38 2.12 -24.02
CA GLU A 171 10.37 1.38 -24.79
C GLU A 171 9.27 0.77 -23.91
N ARG A 172 9.61 0.33 -22.69
CA ARG A 172 8.62 -0.19 -21.74
C ARG A 172 7.76 0.92 -21.18
N VAL A 173 8.29 2.12 -21.02
CA VAL A 173 7.49 3.30 -20.60
C VAL A 173 6.51 3.70 -21.70
N VAL A 174 6.93 3.68 -22.97
CA VAL A 174 6.03 3.90 -24.12
C VAL A 174 4.91 2.86 -24.14
N ALA A 175 5.27 1.57 -23.99
CA ALA A 175 4.30 0.48 -23.96
C ALA A 175 3.31 0.60 -22.78
N PHE A 176 3.80 1.00 -21.60
CA PHE A 176 2.96 1.20 -20.41
C PHE A 176 2.00 2.37 -20.57
N LEU A 177 2.45 3.50 -21.13
CA LEU A 177 1.56 4.64 -21.37
C LEU A 177 0.48 4.30 -22.40
N GLN A 178 0.78 3.43 -23.38
CA GLN A 178 -0.16 2.88 -24.37
C GLN A 178 -1.11 1.81 -23.81
N PHE A 179 -0.73 1.16 -22.72
CA PHE A 179 -1.52 0.08 -22.11
C PHE A 179 -2.89 0.63 -21.69
N GLU A 180 -3.96 0.06 -22.27
CA GLU A 180 -5.36 0.49 -22.08
C GLU A 180 -5.58 2.01 -22.26
N GLU A 181 -4.88 2.63 -23.23
CA GLU A 181 -4.96 4.08 -23.52
C GLU A 181 -4.70 4.98 -22.29
N LEU A 182 -3.89 4.54 -21.32
CA LEU A 182 -3.67 5.22 -20.04
C LEU A 182 -3.41 6.72 -20.21
N LEU A 183 -2.43 7.10 -21.05
CA LEU A 183 -2.09 8.52 -21.24
C LEU A 183 -3.21 9.30 -21.95
N GLY A 184 -3.82 8.73 -22.99
CA GLY A 184 -4.89 9.36 -23.75
C GLY A 184 -6.13 9.61 -22.90
N ASN A 185 -6.57 8.60 -22.15
CA ASN A 185 -7.72 8.69 -21.25
C ASN A 185 -7.46 9.66 -20.10
N ALA A 186 -6.27 9.63 -19.50
CA ALA A 186 -5.88 10.60 -18.47
C ALA A 186 -5.89 12.04 -19.00
N LEU A 187 -5.34 12.28 -20.20
CA LEU A 187 -5.36 13.59 -20.84
C LEU A 187 -6.79 14.07 -21.08
N LEU A 188 -7.64 13.23 -21.69
CA LEU A 188 -9.05 13.55 -21.94
C LEU A 188 -9.82 13.84 -20.66
N PHE A 189 -9.54 13.09 -19.60
CA PHE A 189 -10.16 13.30 -18.29
C PHE A 189 -9.83 14.71 -17.78
N PHE A 190 -8.56 15.07 -17.70
CA PHE A 190 -8.18 16.40 -17.21
C PHE A 190 -8.64 17.54 -18.14
N LEU A 191 -8.73 17.29 -19.44
CA LEU A 191 -9.24 18.26 -20.40
C LEU A 191 -10.75 18.50 -20.21
N HIS A 192 -11.53 17.41 -20.09
CA HIS A 192 -12.95 17.48 -19.79
C HIS A 192 -13.19 18.24 -18.46
N GLU A 193 -12.42 17.91 -17.43
CA GLU A 193 -12.52 18.51 -16.11
C GLU A 193 -12.17 20.00 -16.07
N GLN A 194 -11.27 20.45 -16.94
CA GLN A 194 -10.98 21.87 -17.12
C GLN A 194 -12.08 22.57 -17.90
N LEU A 195 -12.47 22.02 -19.05
CA LEU A 195 -13.45 22.64 -19.94
C LEU A 195 -14.84 22.72 -19.32
N ARG A 196 -15.28 21.73 -18.52
CA ARG A 196 -16.58 21.78 -17.83
C ARG A 196 -16.72 22.93 -16.84
N LYS A 197 -15.60 23.54 -16.41
CA LYS A 197 -15.61 24.74 -15.55
C LYS A 197 -15.74 26.03 -16.36
N ASP A 198 -15.48 26.00 -17.66
CA ASP A 198 -15.64 27.15 -18.55
C ASP A 198 -17.09 27.23 -19.07
N LYS A 199 -17.68 28.42 -18.96
CA LYS A 199 -19.06 28.66 -19.39
C LYS A 199 -19.24 28.43 -20.89
N ARG A 200 -18.26 28.80 -21.72
CA ARG A 200 -18.34 28.68 -23.20
C ARG A 200 -18.51 27.23 -23.63
N PHE A 201 -17.80 26.31 -22.98
CA PHE A 201 -17.91 24.88 -23.29
C PHE A 201 -19.29 24.33 -22.89
N ASN A 202 -19.77 24.67 -21.69
CA ASN A 202 -21.12 24.27 -21.25
C ASN A 202 -22.23 24.84 -22.14
N ASP A 203 -22.11 26.11 -22.56
CA ASP A 203 -23.05 26.74 -23.48
C ASP A 203 -23.05 26.01 -24.85
N THR A 204 -21.87 25.57 -25.32
CA THR A 204 -21.73 24.77 -26.55
C THR A 204 -22.45 23.42 -26.43
N LEU A 205 -22.22 22.69 -25.33
CA LEU A 205 -22.90 21.42 -25.07
C LEU A 205 -24.42 21.61 -24.97
N ALA A 206 -24.88 22.65 -24.26
CA ALA A 206 -26.29 22.96 -24.13
C ALA A 206 -26.93 23.39 -25.47
N ALA A 207 -26.18 24.05 -26.36
CA ALA A 207 -26.65 24.38 -27.70
C ALA A 207 -26.82 23.12 -28.56
N LEU A 208 -25.84 22.22 -28.56
CA LEU A 208 -25.93 20.93 -29.26
C LEU A 208 -27.09 20.09 -28.72
N GLN A 209 -27.29 20.05 -27.40
CA GLN A 209 -28.38 19.30 -26.78
C GLN A 209 -29.76 19.90 -27.10
N ARG A 210 -29.93 21.23 -27.04
CA ARG A 210 -31.19 21.90 -27.40
C ARG A 210 -31.62 21.61 -28.83
N GLU A 211 -30.64 21.42 -29.71
CA GLU A 211 -30.85 21.10 -31.12
C GLU A 211 -30.93 19.59 -31.40
N GLY A 212 -30.95 18.76 -30.36
CA GLY A 212 -31.09 17.31 -30.49
C GLY A 212 -29.87 16.62 -31.10
N LEU A 213 -28.71 17.29 -31.11
CA LEU A 213 -27.44 16.78 -31.65
C LEU A 213 -26.58 16.10 -30.59
N MET A 214 -27.01 16.11 -29.33
CA MET A 214 -26.34 15.42 -28.23
C MET A 214 -27.38 14.76 -27.32
N VAL A 215 -27.16 13.50 -26.95
CA VAL A 215 -28.04 12.69 -26.09
C VAL A 215 -27.20 12.03 -25.00
N ASP A 216 -27.71 11.95 -23.76
CA ASP A 216 -27.01 11.20 -22.71
C ASP A 216 -26.96 9.71 -23.12
N ILE A 217 -25.76 9.14 -23.16
CA ILE A 217 -25.52 7.73 -23.55
C ILE A 217 -26.35 6.76 -22.69
N ARG A 218 -26.67 7.11 -21.44
CA ARG A 218 -27.54 6.30 -20.56
C ARG A 218 -29.01 6.33 -21.00
N GLU A 219 -29.45 7.41 -21.63
CA GLU A 219 -30.79 7.53 -22.19
C GLU A 219 -30.93 6.77 -23.51
N ILE A 220 -29.85 6.64 -24.30
CA ILE A 220 -29.85 5.96 -25.61
C ILE A 220 -30.37 4.53 -25.50
N LYS A 221 -29.91 3.75 -24.51
CA LYS A 221 -30.39 2.37 -24.28
C LYS A 221 -31.89 2.32 -23.98
N THR A 222 -32.39 3.27 -23.20
CA THR A 222 -33.81 3.38 -22.86
C THR A 222 -34.64 3.74 -24.10
N ILE A 223 -34.12 4.64 -24.94
CA ILE A 223 -34.75 5.06 -26.19
C ILE A 223 -34.78 3.91 -27.21
N VAL A 224 -33.70 3.12 -27.32
CA VAL A 224 -33.65 1.90 -28.15
C VAL A 224 -34.75 0.93 -27.73
N GLN A 225 -34.81 0.57 -26.43
CA GLN A 225 -35.80 -0.36 -25.91
C GLN A 225 -37.24 0.13 -26.09
N ALA A 226 -37.48 1.42 -25.86
CA ALA A 226 -38.80 2.02 -26.08
C ALA A 226 -39.20 2.02 -27.58
N THR A 227 -38.23 2.22 -28.47
CA THR A 227 -38.45 2.20 -29.92
C THR A 227 -38.70 0.77 -30.43
N GLU A 228 -37.97 -0.23 -29.92
CA GLU A 228 -38.25 -1.66 -30.16
C GLU A 228 -39.66 -2.05 -29.73
N ALA A 229 -40.09 -1.62 -28.54
CA ALA A 229 -41.43 -1.88 -28.04
C ALA A 229 -42.52 -1.28 -28.95
N LYS A 230 -42.34 -0.02 -29.40
CA LYS A 230 -43.25 0.64 -30.34
C LYS A 230 -43.26 -0.03 -31.71
N LEU A 231 -42.10 -0.45 -32.21
CA LEU A 231 -42.00 -1.19 -33.48
C LEU A 231 -42.77 -2.51 -33.38
N ASN A 232 -42.59 -3.28 -32.31
CA ASN A 232 -43.31 -4.53 -32.08
C ASN A 232 -44.83 -4.31 -31.99
N GLN A 233 -45.27 -3.20 -31.39
CA GLN A 233 -46.67 -2.81 -31.35
C GLN A 233 -47.21 -2.45 -32.75
N ALA A 234 -46.48 -1.67 -33.54
CA ALA A 234 -46.87 -1.29 -34.90
C ALA A 234 -46.91 -2.50 -35.86
N VAL A 235 -45.98 -3.45 -35.71
CA VAL A 235 -45.98 -4.74 -36.42
C VAL A 235 -47.23 -5.54 -36.07
N SER A 236 -47.55 -5.65 -34.77
CA SER A 236 -48.74 -6.35 -34.29
C SER A 236 -50.05 -5.69 -34.77
N ALA A 237 -50.06 -4.37 -34.89
CA ALA A 237 -51.17 -3.57 -35.39
C ALA A 237 -51.24 -3.49 -36.93
N LYS A 238 -50.28 -4.09 -37.65
CA LYS A 238 -50.17 -4.06 -39.13
C LYS A 238 -50.08 -2.65 -39.72
N GLN A 239 -49.50 -1.69 -38.97
CA GLN A 239 -49.29 -0.32 -39.41
C GLN A 239 -47.98 -0.19 -40.19
N PHE A 240 -47.93 -0.73 -41.41
CA PHE A 240 -46.68 -0.88 -42.17
C PHE A 240 -45.93 0.44 -42.47
N GLY A 241 -46.64 1.58 -42.54
CA GLY A 241 -46.01 2.90 -42.66
C GLY A 241 -45.22 3.31 -41.40
N GLU A 242 -45.75 3.03 -40.22
CA GLU A 242 -45.05 3.26 -38.94
C GLU A 242 -43.92 2.24 -38.73
N VAL A 243 -44.11 0.99 -39.17
CA VAL A 243 -43.06 -0.05 -39.10
C VAL A 243 -41.82 0.36 -39.90
N ALA A 244 -41.98 0.91 -41.10
CA ALA A 244 -40.86 1.38 -41.91
C ALA A 244 -40.10 2.55 -41.23
N GLN A 245 -40.83 3.52 -40.68
CA GLN A 245 -40.23 4.65 -39.97
C GLN A 245 -39.52 4.23 -38.68
N LEU A 246 -40.19 3.43 -37.84
CA LEU A 246 -39.64 2.96 -36.57
C LEU A 246 -38.46 2.00 -36.77
N GLY A 247 -38.51 1.16 -37.82
CA GLY A 247 -37.40 0.28 -38.17
C GLY A 247 -36.15 1.07 -38.56
N GLN A 248 -36.30 2.10 -39.39
CA GLN A 248 -35.18 2.97 -39.76
C GLN A 248 -34.66 3.80 -38.57
N GLN A 249 -35.54 4.24 -37.69
CA GLN A 249 -35.16 4.94 -36.45
C GLN A 249 -34.39 4.02 -35.49
N LEU A 250 -34.83 2.76 -35.35
CA LEU A 250 -34.19 1.76 -34.50
C LEU A 250 -32.79 1.40 -35.00
N GLU A 251 -32.62 1.16 -36.31
CA GLU A 251 -31.31 0.86 -36.90
C GLU A 251 -30.29 1.98 -36.60
N ARG A 252 -30.73 3.24 -36.67
CA ARG A 252 -29.91 4.41 -36.33
C ARG A 252 -29.55 4.48 -34.85
N LEU A 253 -30.52 4.26 -33.96
CA LEU A 253 -30.28 4.26 -32.52
C LEU A 253 -29.34 3.12 -32.11
N GLN A 254 -29.43 1.95 -32.76
CA GLN A 254 -28.51 0.84 -32.57
C GLN A 254 -27.10 1.15 -33.08
N GLN A 255 -26.96 1.91 -34.18
CA GLN A 255 -25.66 2.43 -34.62
C GLN A 255 -25.06 3.41 -33.60
N ILE A 256 -25.87 4.35 -33.07
CA ILE A 256 -25.44 5.28 -32.02
C ILE A 256 -25.04 4.51 -30.75
N GLU A 257 -25.83 3.52 -30.32
CA GLU A 257 -25.54 2.68 -29.17
C GLU A 257 -24.24 1.88 -29.38
N SER A 258 -24.04 1.29 -30.55
CA SER A 258 -22.81 0.56 -30.90
C SER A 258 -21.57 1.46 -30.88
N VAL A 259 -21.68 2.70 -31.37
CA VAL A 259 -20.57 3.66 -31.34
C VAL A 259 -20.31 4.15 -29.91
N ALA A 260 -21.35 4.44 -29.14
CA ALA A 260 -21.25 4.81 -27.73
C ALA A 260 -20.56 3.71 -26.90
N GLN A 261 -20.92 2.44 -27.13
CA GLN A 261 -20.35 1.28 -26.44
C GLN A 261 -18.90 0.98 -26.83
N THR A 262 -18.45 1.35 -28.03
CA THR A 262 -17.10 1.00 -28.52
C THR A 262 -16.09 2.13 -28.35
N HIS A 263 -16.49 3.38 -28.57
CA HIS A 263 -15.56 4.51 -28.58
C HIS A 263 -15.55 5.33 -27.29
N TYR A 264 -16.64 5.31 -26.52
CA TYR A 264 -16.79 6.15 -25.34
C TYR A 264 -16.81 5.37 -24.03
N ALA A 265 -17.13 4.07 -24.07
CA ALA A 265 -17.17 3.24 -22.88
C ALA A 265 -15.83 3.21 -22.13
N GLU A 266 -14.70 3.10 -22.85
CA GLU A 266 -13.37 3.09 -22.23
C GLU A 266 -13.06 4.40 -21.50
N PHE A 267 -13.34 5.55 -22.12
CA PHE A 267 -13.14 6.86 -21.51
C PHE A 267 -14.10 7.11 -20.33
N LEU A 268 -15.37 6.70 -20.44
CA LEU A 268 -16.36 6.85 -19.37
C LEU A 268 -16.02 5.97 -18.18
N ASP A 269 -15.65 4.72 -18.43
CA ASP A 269 -15.19 3.79 -17.40
C ASP A 269 -13.93 4.31 -16.72
N PHE A 270 -12.94 4.80 -17.49
CA PHE A 270 -11.78 5.49 -16.94
C PHE A 270 -12.19 6.69 -16.06
N SER A 271 -13.07 7.55 -16.55
CA SER A 271 -13.52 8.75 -15.83
C SER A 271 -14.24 8.42 -14.53
N GLN A 272 -15.00 7.32 -14.49
CA GLN A 272 -15.62 6.82 -13.27
C GLN A 272 -14.59 6.23 -12.31
N ARG A 273 -13.65 5.43 -12.81
CA ARG A 273 -12.57 4.84 -12.01
C ARG A 273 -11.66 5.89 -11.38
N PHE A 274 -11.39 6.99 -12.09
CA PHE A 274 -10.48 8.05 -11.65
C PHE A 274 -11.19 9.34 -11.23
N ALA A 275 -12.47 9.27 -10.83
CA ALA A 275 -13.26 10.45 -10.44
C ALA A 275 -12.61 11.30 -9.32
N ASP A 276 -11.77 10.72 -8.46
CA ASP A 276 -11.10 11.48 -7.41
C ASP A 276 -9.97 12.39 -7.94
N TRP A 277 -9.45 12.14 -9.15
CA TRP A 277 -8.43 12.98 -9.80
C TRP A 277 -8.94 14.40 -10.09
N THR A 278 -10.25 14.62 -10.10
CA THR A 278 -10.86 15.95 -10.26
C THR A 278 -10.33 16.97 -9.25
N GLN A 279 -9.89 16.53 -8.07
CA GLN A 279 -9.29 17.39 -7.05
C GLN A 279 -7.98 18.05 -7.51
N LEU A 280 -7.20 17.41 -8.40
CA LEU A 280 -5.97 17.99 -8.94
C LEU A 280 -6.25 19.26 -9.74
N VAL A 281 -7.37 19.31 -10.46
CA VAL A 281 -7.76 20.50 -11.26
C VAL A 281 -8.22 21.66 -10.36
N ASN A 282 -8.38 21.42 -9.05
CA ASN A 282 -8.66 22.49 -8.08
C ASN A 282 -7.37 23.08 -7.49
N VAL A 283 -6.22 22.45 -7.72
CA VAL A 283 -4.90 22.96 -7.32
C VAL A 283 -4.26 23.66 -8.52
N GLN A 284 -3.43 24.68 -8.30
CA GLN A 284 -2.70 25.32 -9.39
C GLN A 284 -1.62 24.37 -9.93
N LEU A 285 -1.48 24.28 -11.26
CA LEU A 285 -0.54 23.36 -11.89
C LEU A 285 0.90 23.63 -11.42
N GLU A 286 1.28 24.88 -11.20
CA GLU A 286 2.59 25.25 -10.68
C GLU A 286 2.87 24.64 -9.31
N GLN A 287 1.84 24.55 -8.44
CA GLN A 287 1.96 23.92 -7.13
C GLN A 287 2.14 22.41 -7.26
N VAL A 288 1.40 21.78 -8.19
CA VAL A 288 1.55 20.36 -8.51
C VAL A 288 2.95 20.06 -9.05
N LEU A 289 3.43 20.85 -10.00
CA LEU A 289 4.78 20.70 -10.56
C LEU A 289 5.88 21.01 -9.54
N ALA A 290 5.65 21.93 -8.59
CA ALA A 290 6.59 22.23 -7.50
C ALA A 290 6.63 21.14 -6.41
N ALA A 291 5.59 20.30 -6.30
CA ALA A 291 5.59 19.14 -5.41
C ALA A 291 6.35 17.94 -6.00
N LEU A 292 6.47 17.85 -7.34
CA LEU A 292 7.16 16.73 -8.01
C LEU A 292 8.63 16.54 -7.60
N PRO A 293 9.49 17.57 -7.45
CA PRO A 293 10.89 17.37 -7.03
C PRO A 293 11.01 16.82 -5.61
N LYS A 294 10.07 17.14 -4.71
CA LYS A 294 10.07 16.65 -3.33
C LYS A 294 9.87 15.14 -3.24
N LEU A 295 9.23 14.53 -4.24
CA LEU A 295 9.16 13.07 -4.39
C LEU A 295 10.54 12.44 -4.64
N GLN A 296 11.43 13.10 -5.39
CA GLN A 296 12.78 12.59 -5.69
C GLN A 296 13.78 12.78 -4.54
N GLU A 297 13.68 13.90 -3.80
CA GLU A 297 14.61 14.23 -2.71
C GLU A 297 14.44 13.26 -1.52
N GLN A 298 13.21 12.85 -1.22
CA GLN A 298 12.93 11.83 -0.19
C GLN A 298 13.45 10.43 -0.59
N LEU A 299 13.56 10.13 -1.89
CA LEU A 299 14.06 8.83 -2.39
C LEU A 299 15.58 8.68 -2.32
N GLY A 300 16.33 9.76 -2.47
CA GLY A 300 17.80 9.76 -2.36
C GLY A 300 18.26 9.47 -0.93
N ASP A 301 17.66 10.18 0.03
CA ASP A 301 18.03 10.09 1.44
C ASP A 301 17.48 8.83 2.11
N ILE A 302 16.24 8.39 1.84
CA ILE A 302 15.67 7.20 2.51
C ILE A 302 16.33 5.90 2.01
N LYS A 303 16.69 5.79 0.72
CA LYS A 303 17.41 4.61 0.20
C LYS A 303 18.83 4.55 0.74
N GLY A 304 19.51 5.71 0.83
CA GLY A 304 20.81 5.84 1.49
C GLY A 304 20.73 5.44 2.97
N ASP A 305 19.77 6.00 3.70
CA ASP A 305 19.55 5.73 5.12
C ASP A 305 19.23 4.25 5.39
N THR A 306 18.42 3.62 4.53
CA THR A 306 18.08 2.18 4.64
C THR A 306 19.28 1.28 4.40
N GLN A 307 20.10 1.55 3.37
CA GLN A 307 21.33 0.79 3.13
C GLN A 307 22.35 1.01 4.24
N GLN A 308 22.46 2.26 4.71
CA GLN A 308 23.41 2.64 5.74
C GLN A 308 23.05 2.04 7.10
N ILE A 309 21.77 2.07 7.50
CA ILE A 309 21.37 1.44 8.75
C ILE A 309 21.58 -0.07 8.68
N LEU A 310 21.21 -0.74 7.59
CA LEU A 310 21.40 -2.18 7.42
C LEU A 310 22.89 -2.56 7.57
N ALA A 311 23.78 -1.80 6.93
CA ALA A 311 25.22 -2.00 7.07
C ALA A 311 25.69 -1.81 8.53
N ILE A 312 25.17 -0.78 9.22
CA ILE A 312 25.50 -0.52 10.63
C ILE A 312 25.01 -1.64 11.55
N VAL A 313 23.74 -2.06 11.46
CA VAL A 313 23.24 -3.14 12.33
C VAL A 313 23.94 -4.46 12.04
N GLN A 314 24.20 -4.80 10.77
CA GLN A 314 24.98 -6.00 10.42
C GLN A 314 26.40 -5.96 10.99
N GLN A 315 27.09 -4.82 10.88
CA GLN A 315 28.43 -4.64 11.45
C GLN A 315 28.41 -4.79 12.98
N LEU A 316 27.47 -4.14 13.65
CA LEU A 316 27.34 -4.19 15.10
C LEU A 316 27.05 -5.60 15.58
N MET A 317 26.09 -6.29 14.96
CA MET A 317 25.73 -7.66 15.33
C MET A 317 26.88 -8.64 15.10
N ALA A 318 27.57 -8.56 13.96
CA ALA A 318 28.73 -9.40 13.69
C ALA A 318 29.87 -9.15 14.69
N GLY A 319 30.16 -7.88 15.00
CA GLY A 319 31.23 -7.49 15.91
C GLY A 319 30.95 -7.79 17.40
N THR A 320 29.70 -8.06 17.77
CA THR A 320 29.28 -8.32 19.16
C THR A 320 28.64 -9.70 19.34
N HIS A 321 28.63 -10.54 18.30
CA HIS A 321 27.99 -11.86 18.26
C HIS A 321 26.49 -11.85 18.65
N LEU A 322 25.81 -10.73 18.45
CA LEU A 322 24.39 -10.59 18.71
C LEU A 322 23.55 -11.19 17.57
N SER A 323 22.31 -11.55 17.90
CA SER A 323 21.30 -12.02 16.94
C SER A 323 20.04 -11.17 17.00
N ALA A 324 19.17 -11.28 15.99
CA ALA A 324 17.92 -10.52 15.97
C ALA A 324 16.98 -10.94 17.12
N GLN A 325 17.14 -12.16 17.62
CA GLN A 325 16.48 -12.63 18.84
C GLN A 325 17.31 -12.22 20.06
N ILE A 326 16.65 -11.55 21.01
CA ILE A 326 17.25 -11.18 22.29
C ILE A 326 17.47 -12.43 23.12
N LYS A 327 18.69 -12.60 23.64
CA LYS A 327 19.02 -13.64 24.62
C LYS A 327 19.35 -12.99 25.96
N PRO A 328 19.03 -13.65 27.09
CA PRO A 328 19.41 -13.15 28.41
C PRO A 328 20.92 -12.93 28.56
N ARG A 329 21.76 -13.82 28.00
CA ARG A 329 23.22 -13.68 28.02
C ARG A 329 23.78 -12.43 27.32
N ASP A 330 22.99 -11.83 26.41
CA ASP A 330 23.43 -10.67 25.64
C ASP A 330 23.31 -9.38 26.46
N GLU A 331 22.72 -9.45 27.64
CA GLU A 331 22.54 -8.30 28.52
C GLU A 331 23.89 -7.75 29.00
N LEU A 332 23.99 -6.42 29.02
CA LEU A 332 25.20 -5.68 29.40
C LEU A 332 26.43 -6.03 28.52
N THR A 333 26.20 -6.41 27.27
CA THR A 333 27.27 -6.55 26.28
C THR A 333 28.07 -5.25 26.21
N GLN A 334 29.40 -5.34 26.34
CA GLN A 334 30.26 -4.17 26.31
C GLN A 334 30.37 -3.64 24.87
N HIS A 335 29.95 -2.38 24.70
CA HIS A 335 30.08 -1.67 23.42
C HIS A 335 31.21 -0.65 23.52
N SER A 336 32.10 -0.65 22.53
CA SER A 336 33.14 0.38 22.41
C SER A 336 32.51 1.76 22.15
N THR A 337 33.26 2.84 22.41
CA THR A 337 32.81 4.20 22.08
C THR A 337 32.40 4.36 20.61
N ALA A 338 33.12 3.66 19.70
CA ALA A 338 32.78 3.63 18.28
C ALA A 338 31.44 2.92 18.01
N ASN A 339 31.20 1.76 18.65
CA ASN A 339 29.94 1.05 18.53
C ASN A 339 28.78 1.86 19.11
N LEU A 340 28.96 2.54 20.24
CA LEU A 340 27.95 3.42 20.83
C LEU A 340 27.59 4.59 19.89
N ALA A 341 28.57 5.15 19.17
CA ALA A 341 28.31 6.17 18.17
C ALA A 341 27.51 5.61 16.98
N LEU A 342 27.86 4.42 16.49
CA LEU A 342 27.13 3.73 15.42
C LEU A 342 25.69 3.38 15.83
N ILE A 343 25.46 2.97 17.07
CA ILE A 343 24.11 2.68 17.58
C ILE A 343 23.26 3.95 17.60
N LYS A 344 23.82 5.07 18.10
CA LYS A 344 23.13 6.37 18.07
C LYS A 344 22.82 6.80 16.64
N GLN A 345 23.76 6.60 15.71
CA GLN A 345 23.56 6.90 14.29
C GLN A 345 22.43 6.03 13.70
N ALA A 346 22.44 4.72 13.93
CA ALA A 346 21.38 3.81 13.48
C ALA A 346 20.00 4.21 14.02
N GLN A 347 19.91 4.63 15.29
CA GLN A 347 18.68 5.14 15.88
C GLN A 347 18.19 6.43 15.23
N GLN A 348 19.10 7.33 14.84
CA GLN A 348 18.74 8.56 14.14
C GLN A 348 18.29 8.28 12.71
N LEU A 349 18.97 7.39 12.00
CA LEU A 349 18.60 6.95 10.65
C LEU A 349 17.23 6.26 10.67
N LEU A 350 16.98 5.34 11.60
CA LEU A 350 15.69 4.64 11.69
C LEU A 350 14.51 5.59 11.95
N LYS A 351 14.74 6.72 12.63
CA LYS A 351 13.69 7.76 12.83
C LYS A 351 13.31 8.49 11.54
N ARG A 352 14.19 8.51 10.54
CA ARG A 352 13.95 9.13 9.23
C ARG A 352 13.30 8.15 8.25
N ILE A 353 13.46 6.85 8.48
CA ILE A 353 12.83 5.80 7.68
C ILE A 353 11.36 5.64 8.11
N PRO A 354 10.39 5.72 7.18
CA PRO A 354 8.99 5.46 7.48
C PRO A 354 8.77 4.07 8.06
N SER A 355 7.87 3.94 9.04
CA SER A 355 7.63 2.65 9.70
C SER A 355 6.98 1.60 8.81
N SER A 356 6.31 2.03 7.73
CA SER A 356 5.73 1.16 6.70
C SER A 356 6.73 0.70 5.64
N ALA A 357 7.97 1.24 5.65
CA ALA A 357 8.96 0.97 4.62
C ALA A 357 9.32 -0.54 4.56
N PRO A 358 9.57 -1.10 3.37
CA PRO A 358 10.03 -2.48 3.24
C PRO A 358 11.30 -2.72 4.08
N GLY A 359 11.25 -3.71 4.96
CA GLY A 359 12.37 -4.04 5.85
C GLY A 359 12.45 -3.24 7.14
N TYR A 360 11.56 -2.25 7.38
CA TYR A 360 11.55 -1.47 8.63
C TYR A 360 11.47 -2.38 9.87
N SER A 361 10.55 -3.34 9.86
CA SER A 361 10.39 -4.30 10.97
C SER A 361 11.69 -5.05 11.26
N GLN A 362 12.42 -5.48 10.22
CA GLN A 362 13.68 -6.20 10.39
C GLN A 362 14.75 -5.31 11.02
N MET A 363 14.91 -4.08 10.51
CA MET A 363 15.88 -3.12 11.04
C MET A 363 15.56 -2.74 12.49
N ALA A 364 14.26 -2.58 12.81
CA ALA A 364 13.80 -2.30 14.16
C ALA A 364 14.00 -3.50 15.12
N LEU A 365 13.85 -4.75 14.66
CA LEU A 365 14.16 -5.96 15.43
C LEU A 365 15.65 -6.04 15.78
N GLU A 366 16.52 -5.90 14.78
CA GLU A 366 17.97 -5.98 14.94
C GLU A 366 18.49 -4.86 15.84
N LEU A 367 18.08 -3.61 15.57
CA LEU A 367 18.44 -2.47 16.40
C LEU A 367 17.85 -2.59 17.81
N GLY A 368 16.62 -3.09 17.94
CA GLY A 368 15.99 -3.37 19.23
C GLY A 368 16.81 -4.36 20.07
N SER A 369 17.33 -5.42 19.44
CA SER A 369 18.23 -6.38 20.08
C SER A 369 19.55 -5.74 20.55
N ILE A 370 20.19 -4.93 19.70
CA ILE A 370 21.43 -4.20 20.04
C ILE A 370 21.20 -3.17 21.16
N VAL A 371 20.04 -2.53 21.20
CA VAL A 371 19.71 -1.56 22.25
C VAL A 371 19.39 -2.28 23.56
N ALA A 372 18.73 -3.44 23.49
CA ALA A 372 18.49 -4.28 24.66
C ALA A 372 19.78 -4.82 25.27
N SER A 373 20.80 -5.13 24.46
CA SER A 373 22.11 -5.61 24.95
C SER A 373 22.88 -4.54 25.75
N GLN A 374 22.58 -3.25 25.56
CA GLN A 374 23.11 -2.17 26.39
C GLN A 374 22.39 -2.01 27.75
N GLY A 375 21.34 -2.81 28.01
CA GLY A 375 20.47 -2.62 29.17
C GLY A 375 19.45 -1.49 29.01
N ASN A 376 19.36 -0.85 27.84
CA ASN A 376 18.37 0.21 27.59
C ASN A 376 17.01 -0.40 27.20
N VAL A 377 16.35 -0.99 28.19
CA VAL A 377 15.08 -1.73 28.02
C VAL A 377 13.94 -0.88 27.50
N ALA A 378 13.85 0.40 27.90
CA ALA A 378 12.78 1.30 27.47
C ALA A 378 12.87 1.64 25.97
N GLN A 379 14.08 1.87 25.47
CA GLN A 379 14.27 2.15 24.05
C GLN A 379 14.14 0.89 23.19
N ALA A 380 14.57 -0.27 23.70
CA ALA A 380 14.33 -1.55 23.06
C ALA A 380 12.83 -1.85 22.93
N GLU A 381 12.05 -1.65 23.99
CA GLU A 381 10.60 -1.80 23.98
C GLU A 381 9.96 -0.95 22.87
N ALA A 382 10.29 0.34 22.79
CA ALA A 382 9.72 1.25 21.79
C ALA A 382 10.02 0.80 20.34
N LEU A 383 11.22 0.26 20.09
CA LEU A 383 11.60 -0.26 18.77
C LEU A 383 10.85 -1.56 18.45
N LEU A 384 10.75 -2.47 19.42
CA LEU A 384 10.14 -3.79 19.23
C LEU A 384 8.62 -3.72 19.11
N ILE A 385 7.95 -2.79 19.81
CA ILE A 385 6.51 -2.52 19.61
C ILE A 385 6.26 -2.08 18.17
N LYS A 386 7.09 -1.17 17.64
CA LYS A 386 6.96 -0.73 16.24
C LYS A 386 7.25 -1.87 15.27
N ALA A 387 8.28 -2.69 15.52
CA ALA A 387 8.55 -3.85 14.71
C ALA A 387 7.36 -4.83 14.67
N TYR A 388 6.80 -5.13 15.84
CA TYR A 388 5.62 -5.98 15.98
C TYR A 388 4.41 -5.44 15.19
N GLN A 389 4.11 -4.15 15.31
CA GLN A 389 3.00 -3.50 14.60
C GLN A 389 3.19 -3.45 13.07
N GLN A 390 4.42 -3.41 12.59
CA GLN A 390 4.76 -3.26 11.17
C GLN A 390 5.25 -4.57 10.53
N ALA A 391 5.19 -5.68 11.26
CA ALA A 391 5.59 -6.99 10.77
C ALA A 391 4.67 -7.44 9.61
N ARG A 392 5.29 -7.77 8.47
CA ARG A 392 4.59 -8.15 7.24
C ARG A 392 4.25 -9.64 7.16
N ASN A 393 4.81 -10.44 8.06
CA ASN A 393 4.59 -11.88 8.15
C ASN A 393 4.64 -12.33 9.61
N ASP A 394 4.13 -13.53 9.85
CA ASP A 394 4.00 -14.09 11.19
C ASP A 394 5.37 -14.44 11.80
N GLU A 395 6.39 -14.76 11.00
CA GLU A 395 7.74 -15.01 11.50
C GLU A 395 8.34 -13.77 12.18
N GLN A 396 8.26 -12.60 11.52
CA GLN A 396 8.74 -11.34 12.09
C GLN A 396 7.89 -10.91 13.29
N ARG A 397 6.57 -11.11 13.23
CA ARG A 397 5.68 -10.78 14.34
C ARG A 397 5.97 -11.64 15.56
N ALA A 398 6.20 -12.95 15.37
CA ALA A 398 6.57 -13.89 16.43
C ALA A 398 7.92 -13.53 17.05
N LEU A 399 8.92 -13.16 16.24
CA LEU A 399 10.22 -12.70 16.73
C LEU A 399 10.10 -11.42 17.56
N ALA A 400 9.30 -10.45 17.10
CA ALA A 400 9.05 -9.20 17.84
C ALA A 400 8.35 -9.48 19.17
N ALA A 401 7.32 -10.33 19.17
CA ALA A 401 6.61 -10.77 20.37
C ALA A 401 7.56 -11.48 21.35
N PHE A 402 8.40 -12.40 20.89
CA PHE A 402 9.37 -13.08 21.77
C PHE A 402 10.40 -12.10 22.35
N ASN A 403 10.88 -11.15 21.56
CA ASN A 403 11.79 -10.11 22.04
C ASN A 403 11.12 -9.18 23.08
N LEU A 404 9.84 -8.84 22.88
CA LEU A 404 9.05 -8.09 23.87
C LEU A 404 8.86 -8.88 25.17
N PHE A 405 8.62 -10.19 25.09
CA PHE A 405 8.63 -11.07 26.27
C PHE A 405 9.94 -10.90 27.06
N GLN A 406 11.10 -11.00 26.39
CA GLN A 406 12.40 -10.84 27.06
C GLN A 406 12.59 -9.46 27.69
N VAL A 407 12.15 -8.40 27.00
CA VAL A 407 12.22 -7.04 27.54
C VAL A 407 11.31 -6.86 28.76
N PHE A 408 10.08 -7.38 28.73
CA PHE A 408 9.15 -7.27 29.86
C PHE A 408 9.53 -8.17 31.04
N ILE A 409 10.20 -9.30 30.81
CA ILE A 409 10.83 -10.08 31.89
C ILE A 409 11.81 -9.22 32.67
N ARG A 410 12.69 -8.47 32.00
CA ARG A 410 13.69 -7.58 32.62
C ARG A 410 13.06 -6.41 33.37
N GLN A 411 11.94 -5.89 32.85
CA GLN A 411 11.16 -4.87 33.52
C GLN A 411 10.28 -5.42 34.66
N GLN A 412 10.26 -6.74 34.88
CA GLN A 412 9.39 -7.43 35.84
C GLN A 412 7.89 -7.18 35.61
N VAL A 413 7.49 -6.89 34.37
CA VAL A 413 6.08 -6.69 33.98
C VAL A 413 5.52 -8.01 33.44
N TYR A 414 5.28 -8.95 34.35
CA TYR A 414 5.01 -10.34 34.02
C TYR A 414 3.73 -10.57 33.21
N ASP A 415 2.67 -9.79 33.42
CA ASP A 415 1.43 -9.93 32.64
C ASP A 415 1.63 -9.62 31.15
N LYS A 416 2.41 -8.57 30.85
CA LYS A 416 2.78 -8.21 29.47
C LYS A 416 3.74 -9.24 28.88
N ALA A 417 4.76 -9.64 29.65
CA ALA A 417 5.71 -10.66 29.22
C ALA A 417 4.99 -11.95 28.84
N PHE A 418 4.06 -12.40 29.69
CA PHE A 418 3.26 -13.60 29.47
C PHE A 418 2.41 -13.50 28.20
N SER A 419 1.72 -12.38 27.99
CA SER A 419 0.89 -12.16 26.81
C SER A 419 1.70 -12.28 25.51
N PHE A 420 2.87 -11.62 25.45
CA PHE A 420 3.74 -11.67 24.27
C PHE A 420 4.41 -13.04 24.07
N LEU A 421 4.72 -13.77 25.14
CA LEU A 421 5.23 -15.13 25.02
C LEU A 421 4.16 -16.06 24.43
N GLN A 422 2.92 -15.98 24.91
CA GLN A 422 1.81 -16.78 24.38
C GLN A 422 1.62 -16.52 22.88
N GLU A 423 1.65 -15.25 22.48
CA GLU A 423 1.54 -14.88 21.07
C GLU A 423 2.70 -15.40 20.22
N ALA A 424 3.95 -15.31 20.70
CA ALA A 424 5.09 -15.85 19.98
C ALA A 424 4.98 -17.37 19.77
N ILE A 425 4.48 -18.10 20.78
CA ILE A 425 4.23 -19.55 20.71
C ILE A 425 3.07 -19.86 19.74
N GLU A 426 1.99 -19.09 19.77
CA GLU A 426 0.86 -19.28 18.86
C GLU A 426 1.27 -19.09 17.39
N LEU A 427 2.08 -18.06 17.11
CA LEU A 427 2.57 -17.78 15.76
C LEU A 427 3.65 -18.76 15.29
N ASN A 428 4.53 -19.23 16.19
CA ASN A 428 5.59 -20.19 15.84
C ASN A 428 6.09 -21.00 17.05
N SER A 429 5.27 -21.98 17.47
CA SER A 429 5.56 -22.86 18.60
C SER A 429 6.91 -23.59 18.49
N PRO A 430 7.29 -24.23 17.35
CA PRO A 430 8.58 -24.92 17.24
C PRO A 430 9.80 -24.04 17.54
N ARG A 431 9.70 -22.73 17.31
CA ARG A 431 10.77 -21.77 17.56
C ARG A 431 10.72 -21.12 18.95
N TYR A 432 9.54 -20.86 19.50
CA TYR A 432 9.41 -20.02 20.69
C TYR A 432 8.82 -20.72 21.92
N ALA A 433 8.32 -21.95 21.81
CA ALA A 433 7.91 -22.73 22.97
C ALA A 433 9.09 -22.94 23.93
N LEU A 434 8.85 -22.74 25.23
CA LEU A 434 9.82 -22.90 26.30
C LEU A 434 9.59 -24.18 27.12
N HIS A 435 8.56 -24.94 26.75
CA HIS A 435 8.12 -26.18 27.37
C HIS A 435 7.32 -27.00 26.37
N ASN A 436 6.90 -28.21 26.74
CA ASN A 436 5.95 -28.98 25.93
C ASN A 436 4.54 -28.37 26.02
N ASP A 437 4.22 -27.50 25.07
CA ASP A 437 2.98 -26.74 24.95
C ASP A 437 1.77 -27.60 24.55
N HIS A 438 2.00 -28.80 24.00
CA HIS A 438 0.97 -29.80 23.76
C HIS A 438 0.48 -30.50 25.04
N THR A 439 1.35 -30.68 26.04
CA THR A 439 0.97 -31.33 27.31
C THR A 439 0.50 -30.32 28.34
N TYR A 440 1.15 -29.16 28.41
CA TYR A 440 0.90 -28.15 29.44
C TYR A 440 0.50 -26.81 28.86
N ARG A 441 -0.57 -26.23 29.42
CA ARG A 441 -1.02 -24.88 29.10
C ARG A 441 -0.54 -23.91 30.17
N LEU A 442 0.34 -22.98 29.81
CA LEU A 442 0.77 -21.93 30.74
C LEU A 442 -0.41 -21.05 31.17
N GLN A 443 -0.39 -20.61 32.41
CA GLN A 443 -1.42 -19.79 33.05
C GLN A 443 -0.90 -18.40 33.42
N LYS A 444 0.32 -18.32 33.97
CA LYS A 444 1.01 -17.06 34.31
C LYS A 444 2.50 -17.31 34.54
N ILE A 445 3.28 -16.23 34.55
CA ILE A 445 4.67 -16.24 35.01
C ILE A 445 4.67 -16.10 36.54
N LEU A 446 5.40 -16.97 37.22
CA LEU A 446 5.58 -16.94 38.69
C LEU A 446 6.83 -16.17 39.08
N GLY A 447 7.85 -16.16 38.22
CA GLY A 447 9.07 -15.41 38.44
C GLY A 447 10.11 -15.72 37.37
N ALA A 448 11.14 -14.88 37.31
CA ALA A 448 12.26 -15.05 36.41
C ALA A 448 13.57 -14.70 37.14
N GLY A 449 14.62 -15.48 36.88
CA GLY A 449 15.94 -15.27 37.48
C GLY A 449 17.06 -15.61 36.51
N GLY A 450 18.31 -15.61 36.97
CA GLY A 450 19.48 -15.80 36.10
C GLY A 450 19.52 -17.12 35.33
N MET A 451 18.85 -18.17 35.82
CA MET A 451 18.81 -19.49 35.16
C MET A 451 17.65 -19.66 34.19
N GLY A 452 16.52 -18.96 34.41
CA GLY A 452 15.30 -19.29 33.70
C GLY A 452 14.06 -18.53 34.15
N CYS A 453 12.94 -18.93 33.56
CA CYS A 453 11.59 -18.46 33.89
C CYS A 453 10.80 -19.60 34.54
N ALA A 454 10.05 -19.29 35.59
CA ALA A 454 9.09 -20.20 36.21
C ALA A 454 7.67 -19.79 35.83
N PHE A 455 6.87 -20.76 35.40
CA PHE A 455 5.49 -20.57 35.00
C PHE A 455 4.56 -21.45 35.82
N LEU A 456 3.40 -20.93 36.16
CA LEU A 456 2.27 -21.76 36.53
C LEU A 456 1.69 -22.35 35.25
N ALA A 457 1.52 -23.65 35.20
CA ALA A 457 0.91 -24.33 34.06
C ALA A 457 -0.12 -25.34 34.52
N GLN A 458 -1.08 -25.63 33.65
CA GLN A 458 -2.06 -26.67 33.86
C GLN A 458 -1.79 -27.82 32.90
N HIS A 459 -1.70 -29.03 33.42
CA HIS A 459 -1.69 -30.24 32.60
C HIS A 459 -3.02 -30.35 31.84
N ARG A 460 -3.00 -30.40 30.50
CA ARG A 460 -4.22 -30.27 29.69
C ARG A 460 -5.23 -31.40 29.92
N LEU A 461 -4.75 -32.63 30.13
CA LEU A 461 -5.60 -33.81 30.40
C LEU A 461 -5.98 -33.96 31.88
N LYS A 462 -4.98 -34.02 32.79
CA LYS A 462 -5.20 -34.23 34.22
C LYS A 462 -5.82 -33.03 34.96
N LYS A 463 -5.77 -31.83 34.37
CA LYS A 463 -6.21 -30.55 34.96
C LYS A 463 -5.45 -30.11 36.23
N GLU A 464 -4.41 -30.85 36.61
CA GLU A 464 -3.50 -30.52 37.71
C GLU A 464 -2.66 -29.27 37.39
N LEU A 465 -2.44 -28.45 38.41
CA LEU A 465 -1.53 -27.31 38.36
C LEU A 465 -0.11 -27.76 38.70
N VAL A 466 0.86 -27.28 37.93
CA VAL A 466 2.29 -27.57 38.10
C VAL A 466 3.10 -26.29 37.88
N VAL A 467 4.34 -26.30 38.37
CA VAL A 467 5.33 -25.28 38.03
C VAL A 467 6.23 -25.81 36.93
N ILE A 468 6.37 -25.06 35.84
CA ILE A 468 7.34 -25.34 34.78
C ILE A 468 8.44 -24.32 34.87
N LYS A 469 9.69 -24.77 35.06
CA LYS A 469 10.87 -23.91 35.01
C LYS A 469 11.65 -24.18 33.73
N SER A 470 11.64 -23.21 32.84
CA SER A 470 12.38 -23.24 31.56
C SER A 470 13.74 -22.57 31.71
N PHE A 471 14.78 -23.14 31.11
CA PHE A 471 16.11 -22.54 31.11
C PHE A 471 16.29 -21.55 29.96
N TRP A 472 17.00 -20.45 30.22
CA TRP A 472 17.33 -19.46 29.18
C TRP A 472 18.28 -20.01 28.13
N GLU A 473 19.21 -20.83 28.58
CA GLU A 473 20.32 -21.30 27.79
C GLU A 473 20.23 -22.80 27.53
N THR A 474 20.83 -23.20 26.41
CA THR A 474 20.97 -24.64 26.12
C THR A 474 21.93 -25.23 27.13
N LEU A 475 21.43 -26.19 27.88
CA LEU A 475 22.22 -26.93 28.85
C LEU A 475 23.14 -27.91 28.11
N HIS A 476 24.39 -28.04 28.54
CA HIS A 476 25.38 -28.93 27.94
C HIS A 476 25.65 -30.12 28.87
N GLY A 477 25.48 -31.34 28.37
CA GLY A 477 25.66 -32.57 29.15
C GLY A 477 24.62 -33.61 28.78
N SER A 478 24.67 -34.80 29.41
CA SER A 478 23.56 -35.75 29.29
C SER A 478 22.32 -35.20 29.99
N ALA A 479 21.13 -35.53 29.49
CA ALA A 479 19.87 -35.15 30.13
C ALA A 479 19.85 -35.56 31.61
N GLU A 480 20.36 -36.75 31.92
CA GLU A 480 20.53 -37.25 33.28
C GLU A 480 21.37 -36.30 34.14
N ALA A 481 22.58 -35.94 33.71
CA ALA A 481 23.46 -35.04 34.47
C ALA A 481 22.86 -33.65 34.69
N LEU A 482 22.08 -33.16 33.72
CA LEU A 482 21.50 -31.81 33.74
C LEU A 482 20.34 -31.67 34.72
N PHE A 483 19.54 -32.72 34.88
CA PHE A 483 18.37 -32.69 35.76
C PHE A 483 18.59 -33.44 37.08
N HIS A 484 19.66 -34.24 37.20
CA HIS A 484 19.96 -35.04 38.39
C HIS A 484 19.94 -34.22 39.68
N GLU A 485 20.50 -33.01 39.67
CA GLU A 485 20.55 -32.15 40.86
C GLU A 485 19.15 -31.84 41.42
N ALA A 486 18.17 -31.58 40.54
CA ALA A 486 16.80 -31.27 40.97
C ALA A 486 16.12 -32.47 41.65
N PHE A 487 16.34 -33.68 41.12
CA PHE A 487 15.80 -34.91 41.70
C PHE A 487 16.53 -35.32 42.99
N LEU A 488 17.86 -35.20 43.01
CA LEU A 488 18.67 -35.50 44.19
C LEU A 488 18.35 -34.57 45.36
N MET A 489 18.07 -33.29 45.10
CA MET A 489 17.65 -32.35 46.15
C MET A 489 16.36 -32.79 46.85
N ALA A 490 15.39 -33.34 46.11
CA ALA A 490 14.17 -33.87 46.70
C ALA A 490 14.42 -35.12 47.54
N GLU A 491 15.34 -36.00 47.12
CA GLU A 491 15.76 -37.16 47.92
C GLU A 491 16.42 -36.76 49.25
N ILE A 492 17.22 -35.68 49.24
CA ILE A 492 17.96 -35.23 50.43
C ILE A 492 17.08 -34.40 51.37
N ALA A 493 16.32 -33.45 50.82
CA ALA A 493 15.57 -32.47 51.60
C ALA A 493 14.11 -32.87 51.89
N GLY A 494 13.60 -33.94 51.25
CA GLY A 494 12.24 -34.43 51.47
C GLY A 494 11.17 -33.36 51.27
N ASP A 495 10.19 -33.31 52.19
CA ASP A 495 9.02 -32.42 52.13
C ASP A 495 9.36 -30.90 52.22
N TYR A 496 10.62 -30.54 52.41
CA TYR A 496 11.06 -29.14 52.51
C TYR A 496 11.43 -28.50 51.16
N VAL A 497 11.37 -29.27 50.06
CA VAL A 497 11.56 -28.76 48.70
C VAL A 497 10.41 -29.21 47.79
N PRO A 498 10.01 -28.40 46.80
CA PRO A 498 8.97 -28.82 45.85
C PRO A 498 9.36 -30.08 45.11
N GLN A 499 8.48 -31.08 45.11
CA GLN A 499 8.69 -32.36 44.45
C GLN A 499 8.89 -32.17 42.94
N PRO A 500 10.02 -32.59 42.36
CA PRO A 500 10.20 -32.66 40.92
C PRO A 500 9.34 -33.79 40.35
N LEU A 501 8.61 -33.48 39.29
CA LEU A 501 7.63 -34.36 38.65
C LEU A 501 8.14 -34.92 37.31
N ASP A 502 8.82 -34.09 36.52
CA ASP A 502 9.31 -34.45 35.19
C ASP A 502 10.36 -33.46 34.68
N CYS A 503 11.05 -33.79 33.60
CA CYS A 503 11.97 -32.90 32.89
C CYS A 503 12.05 -33.24 31.40
N GLY A 504 12.48 -32.27 30.59
CA GLY A 504 12.63 -32.52 29.16
C GLY A 504 13.20 -31.36 28.38
N PHE A 505 13.19 -31.53 27.06
CA PHE A 505 13.60 -30.52 26.08
C PHE A 505 12.46 -30.29 25.10
N VAL A 506 12.31 -29.05 24.61
CA VAL A 506 11.36 -28.74 23.54
C VAL A 506 11.84 -29.33 22.22
N ASP A 507 13.14 -29.19 21.92
CA ASP A 507 13.78 -29.89 20.80
C ASP A 507 14.63 -31.04 21.35
N LEU A 508 14.06 -32.25 21.36
CA LEU A 508 14.72 -33.46 21.85
C LEU A 508 15.95 -33.83 21.01
N THR A 509 15.90 -33.60 19.70
CA THR A 509 16.98 -33.98 18.78
C THR A 509 18.22 -33.13 19.01
N LYS A 510 18.04 -31.83 19.25
CA LYS A 510 19.15 -30.89 19.51
C LYS A 510 19.43 -30.67 21.01
N GLN A 511 18.62 -31.26 21.88
CA GLN A 511 18.63 -31.02 23.34
C GLN A 511 18.58 -29.52 23.68
N GLN A 512 17.68 -28.78 23.03
CA GLN A 512 17.53 -27.33 23.22
C GLN A 512 16.26 -26.97 23.99
N ARG A 513 16.35 -25.87 24.74
CA ARG A 513 15.28 -25.34 25.60
C ARG A 513 14.82 -26.39 26.61
N GLY A 514 15.73 -26.70 27.51
CA GLY A 514 15.44 -27.58 28.64
C GLY A 514 14.39 -26.94 29.55
N TYR A 515 13.58 -27.77 30.17
CA TYR A 515 12.66 -27.38 31.22
C TYR A 515 12.50 -28.52 32.22
N PHE A 516 12.13 -28.20 33.45
CA PHE A 516 11.68 -29.20 34.42
C PHE A 516 10.35 -28.78 35.03
N ILE A 517 9.66 -29.77 35.58
CA ILE A 517 8.32 -29.65 36.14
C ILE A 517 8.41 -30.03 37.62
N SER A 518 7.83 -29.21 38.48
CA SER A 518 7.67 -29.51 39.89
C SER A 518 6.21 -29.32 40.30
N GLU A 519 5.89 -29.79 41.50
CA GLU A 519 4.60 -29.50 42.10
C GLU A 519 4.38 -27.98 42.25
N TYR A 520 3.10 -27.61 42.22
CA TYR A 520 2.66 -26.26 42.57
C TYR A 520 2.15 -26.26 43.99
N ILE A 521 2.75 -25.43 44.84
CA ILE A 521 2.30 -25.21 46.22
C ILE A 521 1.36 -24.01 46.20
N GLU A 522 0.07 -24.29 46.38
CA GLU A 522 -0.98 -23.27 46.43
C GLU A 522 -0.75 -22.34 47.63
N ASP A 523 -0.98 -21.03 47.43
CA ASP A 523 -0.80 -19.97 48.43
C ASP A 523 0.61 -19.82 49.03
N ALA A 524 1.62 -20.48 48.47
CA ALA A 524 3.01 -20.26 48.85
C ALA A 524 3.44 -18.82 48.55
N ILE A 525 4.15 -18.23 49.51
CA ILE A 525 4.78 -16.91 49.42
C ILE A 525 6.29 -17.10 49.49
N ASP A 526 7.02 -16.53 48.53
CA ASP A 526 8.48 -16.55 48.61
C ASP A 526 8.96 -15.66 49.77
N GLY A 527 10.15 -15.97 50.28
CA GLY A 527 10.68 -15.30 51.46
C GLY A 527 10.89 -13.80 51.28
N GLU A 528 11.18 -13.32 50.07
CA GLU A 528 11.35 -11.89 49.80
C GLU A 528 10.00 -11.16 49.82
N THR A 529 8.97 -11.74 49.19
CA THR A 529 7.60 -11.23 49.26
C THR A 529 7.05 -11.26 50.69
N TRP A 530 7.35 -12.32 51.45
CA TRP A 530 6.98 -12.40 52.87
C TRP A 530 7.67 -11.27 53.65
N LEU A 531 8.98 -11.10 53.49
CA LEU A 531 9.76 -10.07 54.17
C LEU A 531 9.28 -8.65 53.81
N ALA A 532 8.95 -8.40 52.55
CA ALA A 532 8.42 -7.12 52.08
C ALA A 532 7.03 -6.82 52.67
N LYS A 533 6.18 -7.84 52.80
CA LYS A 533 4.80 -7.69 53.28
C LYS A 533 4.70 -7.62 54.80
N TYR A 534 5.50 -8.41 55.52
CA TYR A 534 5.35 -8.63 56.96
C TYR A 534 6.54 -8.11 57.79
N GLY A 535 7.63 -7.66 57.16
CA GLY A 535 8.83 -7.22 57.85
C GLY A 535 9.67 -8.39 58.34
N LYS A 536 10.62 -8.15 59.26
CA LYS A 536 11.52 -9.20 59.77
C LYS A 536 10.73 -10.29 60.49
N LEU A 537 11.10 -11.55 60.23
CA LEU A 537 10.61 -12.69 60.99
C LEU A 537 11.18 -12.59 62.41
N ASP A 538 10.35 -12.28 63.40
CA ASP A 538 10.75 -12.40 64.79
C ASP A 538 10.73 -13.88 65.22
N VAL A 539 11.55 -14.20 66.22
CA VAL A 539 11.72 -15.57 66.73
C VAL A 539 10.41 -16.14 67.28
N GLN A 540 9.52 -15.29 67.78
CA GLN A 540 8.21 -15.73 68.30
C GLN A 540 7.25 -16.14 67.19
N THR A 541 7.31 -15.50 66.02
CA THR A 541 6.44 -15.74 64.87
C THR A 541 6.96 -16.88 63.99
N GLY A 542 8.29 -17.11 63.97
CA GLY A 542 8.93 -18.10 63.08
C GLY A 542 9.08 -19.53 63.62
N ILE A 543 8.80 -19.78 64.91
CA ILE A 543 8.99 -21.10 65.56
C ILE A 543 7.65 -21.82 65.82
N VAL A 544 6.51 -21.20 65.51
CA VAL A 544 5.17 -21.78 65.77
C VAL A 544 4.75 -22.74 64.68
#